data_AF-A0A6M2CSE7-F1
#
_entry.id   AF-A0A6M2CSE7-F1
#
_cell.length_a   1.000
_cell.length_b   1.000
_cell.length_c   1.000
_cell.angle_alpha   90.00
_cell.angle_beta   90.00
_cell.angle_gamma   90.00
#
_symmetry.space_group_name_H-M   'P 1'
#
loop_
_entity.id
_entity.type
_entity.pdbx_description
1 polymer ?
#
loop_
_entity_poly.entity_id
_entity_poly.type
_entity_poly.pdbx_seq_one_letter_code
_entity_poly.pdbx_strand_id
1 'polypeptide(L)'
;AVCAASVEAGQKQLNIALEVLIAHGRLTGLQGERASRSYVQVCSNSTAQVRLRKFDRARERLEKLWVELCASSHEELLLFVEIVLCLSHGNSSVERGFSVNKECLVENMKEESLVAQRLVYDEVSAAGGVAEVDVTDKMIDMVRSSNIKWKEDLERKKKERLDVLDAERKKKRTAALVKELESKKQKLMEDAQLQVSMLQQEIESLKQ
;
A
#
# COMPACT_ATOMS: atom_id res chain seq x y z
N ALA A 1 -21.22 34.14 -26.62
CA ALA A 1 -20.58 34.87 -25.52
C ALA A 1 -20.22 33.87 -24.42
N VAL A 2 -18.96 33.79 -23.99
CA VAL A 2 -18.70 33.25 -22.65
C VAL A 2 -19.29 34.30 -21.72
N CYS A 3 -20.47 34.04 -21.18
CA CYS A 3 -21.15 34.98 -20.29
C CYS A 3 -20.19 35.35 -19.16
N ALA A 4 -20.11 36.63 -18.81
CA ALA A 4 -19.34 37.10 -17.66
C ALA A 4 -19.63 36.28 -16.39
N ALA A 5 -20.85 35.76 -16.27
CA ALA A 5 -21.29 34.81 -15.24
C ALA A 5 -20.45 33.52 -15.14
N SER A 6 -19.93 32.98 -16.24
CA SER A 6 -19.10 31.77 -16.23
C SER A 6 -17.68 32.03 -15.72
N VAL A 7 -17.14 33.22 -15.98
CA VAL A 7 -15.82 33.63 -15.49
C VAL A 7 -15.90 33.97 -14.01
N GLU A 8 -16.95 34.67 -13.61
CA GLU A 8 -17.22 35.03 -12.21
C GLU A 8 -17.47 33.79 -11.34
N ALA A 9 -18.21 32.79 -11.84
CA ALA A 9 -18.38 31.51 -11.17
C ALA A 9 -17.05 30.75 -11.03
N GLY A 10 -16.22 30.73 -12.08
CA GLY A 10 -14.89 30.13 -12.04
C GLY A 10 -13.95 30.83 -11.06
N GLN A 11 -14.01 32.17 -10.98
CA GLN A 11 -13.24 32.96 -10.04
C GLN A 11 -13.66 32.71 -8.58
N LYS A 12 -14.96 32.55 -8.31
CA LYS A 12 -15.45 32.16 -6.97
C LYS A 12 -14.89 30.80 -6.56
N GLN A 13 -14.93 29.81 -7.45
CA GLN A 13 -14.40 28.48 -7.18
C GLN A 13 -12.88 28.48 -6.98
N LEU A 14 -12.15 29.29 -7.76
CA LEU A 14 -10.73 29.52 -7.60
C LEU A 14 -10.40 30.08 -6.21
N ASN A 15 -11.12 31.12 -5.79
CA ASN A 15 -10.87 31.77 -4.51
C ASN A 15 -11.10 30.82 -3.32
N ILE A 16 -12.17 30.01 -3.37
CA ILE A 16 -12.41 28.97 -2.35
C ILE A 16 -11.23 27.99 -2.29
N ALA A 17 -10.75 27.53 -3.44
CA ALA A 17 -9.61 26.61 -3.48
C ALA A 17 -8.31 27.25 -2.96
N LEU A 18 -8.07 28.53 -3.29
CA LEU A 18 -6.92 29.28 -2.79
C LEU A 18 -6.98 29.47 -1.27
N GLU A 19 -8.14 29.80 -0.71
CA GLU A 19 -8.35 29.91 0.74
C GLU A 19 -8.01 28.59 1.46
N VAL A 20 -8.49 27.46 0.92
CA VAL A 20 -8.17 26.13 1.46
C VAL A 20 -6.67 25.85 1.39
N LEU A 21 -6.01 26.14 0.27
CA LEU A 21 -4.57 25.92 0.11
C LEU A 21 -3.72 26.81 1.04
N ILE A 22 -4.15 28.06 1.27
CA ILE A 22 -3.51 28.98 2.22
C ILE A 22 -3.69 28.47 3.65
N ALA A 23 -4.89 28.05 4.04
CA ALA A 23 -5.18 27.52 5.37
C ALA A 23 -4.34 26.27 5.71
N HIS A 24 -4.02 25.44 4.72
CA HIS A 24 -3.18 24.26 4.86
C HIS A 24 -1.68 24.53 4.64
N GLY A 25 -1.28 25.80 4.51
CA GLY A 25 0.12 26.21 4.35
C GLY A 25 0.76 25.77 3.03
N ARG A 26 -0.03 25.44 2.00
CA ARG A 26 0.47 25.04 0.66
C ARG A 26 0.80 26.24 -0.22
N LEU A 27 0.18 27.39 0.03
CA LEU A 27 0.45 28.67 -0.63
C LEU A 27 0.54 29.78 0.43
N THR A 28 1.35 30.80 0.17
CA THR A 28 1.33 32.04 0.96
C THR A 28 0.15 32.93 0.55
N GLY A 29 -0.32 33.79 1.45
CA GLY A 29 -1.40 34.74 1.15
C GLY A 29 -1.08 35.64 -0.06
N LEU A 30 0.17 36.06 -0.19
CA LEU A 30 0.63 36.86 -1.33
C LEU A 30 0.57 36.09 -2.66
N GLN A 31 0.97 34.80 -2.65
CA GLN A 31 0.87 33.94 -3.83
C GLN A 31 -0.58 33.72 -4.25
N GLY A 32 -1.48 33.50 -3.29
CA GLY A 32 -2.90 33.33 -3.58
C GLY A 32 -3.55 34.57 -4.19
N GLU A 33 -3.23 35.76 -3.68
CA GLU A 33 -3.74 37.00 -4.24
C GLU A 33 -3.22 37.25 -5.67
N ARG A 34 -1.93 36.98 -5.92
CA ARG A 34 -1.33 37.08 -7.27
C ARG A 34 -1.91 36.06 -8.25
N ALA A 35 -2.18 34.84 -7.80
CA ALA A 35 -2.85 33.81 -8.60
C ALA A 35 -4.28 34.22 -9.00
N SER A 36 -5.05 34.77 -8.06
CA SER A 36 -6.42 35.26 -8.33
C SER A 36 -6.43 36.42 -9.34
N ARG A 37 -5.51 37.38 -9.21
CA ARG A 37 -5.35 38.49 -10.18
C ARG A 37 -4.92 37.97 -11.56
N SER A 38 -3.97 37.04 -11.60
CA SER A 38 -3.50 36.42 -12.83
C SER A 38 -4.61 35.68 -13.56
N TYR A 39 -5.49 34.98 -12.84
CA TYR A 39 -6.65 34.32 -13.43
C TYR A 39 -7.59 35.29 -14.14
N VAL A 40 -7.91 36.42 -13.51
CA VAL A 40 -8.75 37.46 -14.13
C VAL A 40 -8.08 38.03 -15.38
N GLN A 41 -6.77 38.22 -15.35
CA GLN A 41 -6.00 38.72 -16.49
C GLN A 41 -6.00 37.72 -17.67
N VAL A 42 -5.79 36.43 -17.39
CA VAL A 42 -5.89 35.36 -18.41
C VAL A 42 -7.30 35.29 -18.99
N CYS A 43 -8.34 35.33 -18.15
CA CYS A 43 -9.72 35.28 -18.60
C CYS A 43 -10.17 36.54 -19.37
N SER A 44 -9.50 37.68 -19.16
CA SER A 44 -9.77 38.93 -19.87
C SER A 44 -9.08 39.00 -21.24
N ASN A 45 -8.07 38.15 -21.49
CA ASN A 45 -7.35 38.11 -22.75
C ASN A 45 -8.20 37.46 -23.86
N SER A 46 -8.37 38.16 -24.99
CA SER A 46 -9.22 37.69 -26.10
C SER A 46 -8.72 36.39 -26.73
N THR A 47 -7.40 36.20 -26.82
CA THR A 47 -6.78 34.98 -27.36
C THR A 47 -7.05 33.78 -26.45
N ALA A 48 -6.92 33.98 -25.12
CA ALA A 48 -7.21 32.96 -24.13
C ALA A 48 -8.70 32.55 -24.15
N GLN A 49 -9.61 33.52 -24.28
CA GLN A 49 -11.05 33.22 -24.40
C GLN A 49 -11.38 32.39 -25.65
N VAL A 50 -10.74 32.65 -26.78
CA VAL A 50 -10.93 31.85 -28.00
C VAL A 50 -10.42 30.42 -27.79
N ARG A 51 -9.24 30.25 -27.17
CA ARG A 51 -8.67 28.93 -26.86
C ARG A 51 -9.53 28.14 -25.87
N LEU A 52 -10.02 28.78 -24.81
CA LEU A 52 -10.91 28.18 -23.82
C LEU A 52 -12.24 27.71 -24.45
N ARG A 53 -12.79 28.48 -25.40
CA ARG A 53 -14.03 28.06 -26.12
C ARG A 53 -13.83 26.88 -27.06
N LYS A 54 -12.61 26.70 -27.58
CA LYS A 54 -12.26 25.60 -28.49
C LYS A 54 -11.83 24.34 -27.76
N PHE A 55 -11.66 24.40 -26.44
CA PHE A 55 -11.24 23.26 -25.64
C PHE A 55 -12.31 22.15 -25.64
N ASP A 56 -11.86 20.94 -25.92
CA ASP A 56 -12.68 19.73 -25.85
C ASP A 56 -12.03 18.72 -24.89
N ARG A 57 -12.74 18.40 -23.80
CA ARG A 57 -12.29 17.47 -22.77
C ARG A 57 -12.05 16.05 -23.30
N ALA A 58 -12.72 15.64 -24.37
CA ALA A 58 -12.55 14.30 -24.95
C ALA A 58 -11.29 14.18 -25.82
N ARG A 59 -10.80 15.31 -26.35
CA ARG A 59 -9.70 15.34 -27.33
C ARG A 59 -8.40 15.91 -26.78
N GLU A 60 -8.48 16.77 -25.78
CA GLU A 60 -7.32 17.49 -25.24
C GLU A 60 -7.21 17.34 -23.72
N ARG A 61 -5.98 17.33 -23.21
CA ARG A 61 -5.70 17.28 -21.76
C ARG A 61 -5.82 18.69 -21.16
N LEU A 62 -6.54 18.78 -20.05
CA LEU A 62 -6.74 20.05 -19.31
C LEU A 62 -5.42 20.68 -18.83
N GLU A 63 -4.45 19.86 -18.41
CA GLU A 63 -3.13 20.34 -17.97
C GLU A 63 -2.38 21.10 -19.09
N LYS A 64 -2.40 20.59 -20.33
CA LYS A 64 -1.70 21.19 -21.46
C LYS A 64 -2.29 22.55 -21.79
N LEU A 65 -3.62 22.65 -21.75
CA LEU A 65 -4.34 23.90 -21.93
C LEU A 65 -3.88 24.98 -20.92
N TRP A 66 -3.81 24.65 -19.63
CA TRP A 66 -3.43 25.64 -18.62
C TRP A 66 -1.95 26.01 -18.65
N VAL A 67 -1.07 25.05 -18.96
CA VAL A 67 0.35 25.34 -19.19
C VAL A 67 0.52 26.30 -20.37
N GLU A 68 -0.14 26.05 -21.50
CA GLU A 68 -0.12 26.94 -22.67
C GLU A 68 -0.62 28.36 -22.32
N LEU A 69 -1.66 28.48 -21.49
CA LEU A 69 -2.25 29.77 -21.12
C LEU A 69 -1.42 30.55 -20.08
N CYS A 70 -0.66 29.87 -19.22
CA CYS A 70 0.06 30.50 -18.10
C CYS A 70 1.57 30.67 -18.36
N ALA A 71 2.14 29.95 -19.32
CA ALA A 71 3.58 29.83 -19.57
C ALA A 71 4.33 31.15 -19.78
N SER A 72 3.65 32.23 -20.20
CA SER A 72 4.33 33.47 -20.59
C SER A 72 4.43 34.53 -19.48
N SER A 73 3.61 34.50 -18.42
CA SER A 73 3.57 35.60 -17.43
C SER A 73 2.86 35.30 -16.08
N HIS A 74 2.41 34.07 -15.82
CA HIS A 74 1.52 33.79 -14.69
C HIS A 74 2.01 32.62 -13.82
N GLU A 75 3.19 32.77 -13.22
CA GLU A 75 3.85 31.72 -12.42
C GLU A 75 3.02 31.31 -11.19
N GLU A 76 2.44 32.26 -10.45
CA GLU A 76 1.65 31.93 -9.25
C GLU A 76 0.33 31.22 -9.58
N LEU A 77 -0.26 31.51 -10.76
CA LEU A 77 -1.44 30.78 -11.23
C LEU A 77 -1.06 29.38 -11.71
N LEU A 78 0.09 29.24 -12.38
CA LEU A 78 0.58 27.94 -12.81
C LEU A 78 0.88 27.05 -11.60
N LEU A 79 1.52 27.58 -10.55
CA LEU A 79 1.75 26.87 -9.30
C LEU A 79 0.44 26.38 -8.66
N PHE A 80 -0.59 27.22 -8.63
CA PHE A 80 -1.92 26.80 -8.16
C PHE A 80 -2.48 25.64 -9.00
N VAL A 81 -2.42 25.76 -10.33
CA VAL A 81 -2.91 24.73 -11.26
C VAL A 81 -2.14 23.42 -11.08
N GLU A 82 -0.82 23.48 -10.94
CA GLU A 82 0.03 22.32 -10.68
C GLU A 82 -0.38 21.61 -9.39
N ILE A 83 -0.53 22.36 -8.28
CA ILE A 83 -0.97 21.79 -7.01
C ILE A 83 -2.33 21.10 -7.19
N VAL A 84 -3.32 21.79 -7.77
CA VAL A 84 -4.68 21.24 -7.92
C VAL A 84 -4.74 20.03 -8.84
N LEU A 85 -3.99 20.03 -9.94
CA LEU A 85 -3.93 18.88 -10.87
C LEU A 85 -3.09 17.72 -10.32
N CYS A 86 -2.20 17.97 -9.36
CA CYS A 86 -1.44 16.96 -8.64
C CYS A 86 -2.12 16.46 -7.36
N LEU A 87 -3.17 17.14 -6.89
CA LEU A 87 -4.02 16.60 -5.83
C LEU A 87 -4.63 15.31 -6.37
N SER A 88 -4.15 14.18 -5.84
CA SER A 88 -4.73 12.89 -6.15
C SER A 88 -6.23 12.97 -5.85
N HIS A 89 -7.07 12.79 -6.87
CA HIS A 89 -8.46 12.45 -6.62
C HIS A 89 -8.45 11.23 -5.71
N GLY A 90 -8.77 11.43 -4.43
CA GLY A 90 -8.80 10.35 -3.45
C GLY A 90 -9.55 9.17 -4.06
N ASN A 91 -8.88 8.02 -4.06
CA ASN A 91 -9.31 6.75 -4.67
C ASN A 91 -9.15 6.56 -6.19
N SER A 92 -8.84 7.53 -7.05
CA SER A 92 -8.81 7.26 -8.51
C SER A 92 -7.72 6.25 -8.95
N SER A 93 -6.55 6.26 -8.30
CA SER A 93 -5.50 5.26 -8.54
C SER A 93 -5.83 3.90 -7.89
N VAL A 94 -6.46 3.92 -6.71
CA VAL A 94 -6.85 2.71 -5.97
C VAL A 94 -8.05 2.02 -6.63
N GLU A 95 -9.04 2.78 -7.11
CA GLU A 95 -10.22 2.32 -7.86
C GLU A 95 -9.83 1.79 -9.24
N ARG A 96 -8.86 2.42 -9.93
CA ARG A 96 -8.25 1.81 -11.11
C ARG A 96 -7.60 0.47 -10.76
N GLY A 97 -6.85 0.40 -9.66
CA GLY A 97 -6.31 -0.85 -9.13
C GLY A 97 -7.40 -1.89 -8.88
N PHE A 98 -8.52 -1.52 -8.26
CA PHE A 98 -9.65 -2.41 -8.00
C PHE A 98 -10.36 -2.87 -9.28
N SER A 99 -10.54 -1.99 -10.27
CA SER A 99 -11.15 -2.37 -11.54
C SER A 99 -10.31 -3.41 -12.28
N VAL A 100 -8.99 -3.21 -12.33
CA VAL A 100 -8.10 -4.18 -12.99
C VAL A 100 -7.95 -5.46 -12.15
N ASN A 101 -7.94 -5.35 -10.82
CA ASN A 101 -7.89 -6.52 -9.94
C ASN A 101 -9.18 -7.34 -10.01
N LYS A 102 -10.34 -6.72 -10.26
CA LYS A 102 -11.62 -7.43 -10.41
C LYS A 102 -11.57 -8.49 -11.51
N GLU A 103 -10.84 -8.22 -12.60
CA GLU A 103 -10.66 -9.16 -13.70
C GLU A 103 -9.72 -10.32 -13.36
N CYS A 104 -8.81 -10.10 -12.41
CA CYS A 104 -7.88 -11.12 -11.91
C CYS A 104 -8.44 -11.92 -10.73
N LEU A 105 -9.51 -11.47 -10.06
CA LEU A 105 -10.05 -12.09 -8.86
C LEU A 105 -10.98 -13.27 -9.19
N VAL A 106 -10.73 -14.40 -8.51
CA VAL A 106 -11.51 -15.65 -8.58
C VAL A 106 -11.84 -16.08 -7.15
N GLU A 107 -13.05 -16.61 -6.92
CA GLU A 107 -13.46 -17.10 -5.61
C GLU A 107 -12.52 -18.21 -5.09
N ASN A 108 -12.23 -18.19 -3.77
CA ASN A 108 -11.35 -19.15 -3.08
C ASN A 108 -9.89 -19.19 -3.57
N MET A 109 -9.43 -18.12 -4.22
CA MET A 109 -8.04 -18.00 -4.63
C MET A 109 -7.12 -17.65 -3.46
N LYS A 110 -5.92 -18.25 -3.44
CA LYS A 110 -4.86 -17.91 -2.49
C LYS A 110 -4.14 -16.64 -2.93
N GLU A 111 -3.61 -15.89 -1.98
CA GLU A 111 -2.82 -14.68 -2.26
C GLU A 111 -1.66 -14.94 -3.25
N GLU A 112 -0.91 -16.03 -3.05
CA GLU A 112 0.17 -16.44 -3.96
C GLU A 112 -0.30 -16.60 -5.42
N SER A 113 -1.49 -17.18 -5.60
CA SER A 113 -2.10 -17.35 -6.93
C SER A 113 -2.53 -16.01 -7.53
N LEU A 114 -3.08 -15.10 -6.72
CA LEU A 114 -3.47 -13.76 -7.16
C LEU A 114 -2.25 -12.95 -7.63
N VAL A 115 -1.15 -12.98 -6.88
CA VAL A 115 0.10 -12.29 -7.23
C VAL A 115 0.65 -12.85 -8.55
N ALA A 116 0.67 -14.18 -8.71
CA ALA A 116 1.14 -14.81 -9.94
C ALA A 116 0.26 -14.46 -11.14
N GLN A 117 -1.08 -14.47 -10.99
CA GLN A 117 -2.01 -14.11 -12.06
C GLN A 117 -1.88 -12.63 -12.44
N ARG A 118 -1.69 -11.75 -11.45
CA ARG A 118 -1.48 -10.33 -11.69
C ARG A 118 -0.20 -10.06 -12.47
N LEU A 119 0.88 -10.75 -12.13
CA LEU A 119 2.15 -10.67 -12.86
C LEU A 119 1.96 -11.05 -14.33
N VAL A 120 1.28 -12.16 -14.61
CA VAL A 120 0.99 -12.58 -15.99
C VAL A 120 0.13 -11.55 -16.72
N TYR A 121 -0.91 -11.03 -16.06
CA TYR A 121 -1.79 -10.01 -16.65
C TYR A 121 -1.01 -8.74 -17.04
N ASP A 122 -0.14 -8.25 -16.15
CA ASP A 122 0.64 -7.04 -16.39
C ASP A 122 1.63 -7.22 -17.55
N GLU A 123 2.30 -8.37 -17.64
CA GLU A 123 3.20 -8.69 -18.76
C GLU A 123 2.47 -8.84 -20.11
N VAL A 124 1.31 -9.52 -20.12
CA VAL A 124 0.48 -9.65 -21.33
C VAL A 124 -0.06 -8.30 -21.79
N SER A 125 -0.48 -7.46 -20.83
CA SER A 125 -0.95 -6.10 -21.10
C SER A 125 0.17 -5.22 -21.66
N ALA A 126 1.38 -5.32 -21.09
CA ALA A 126 2.56 -4.61 -21.57
C ALA A 126 2.98 -5.03 -22.99
N ALA A 127 2.80 -6.30 -23.35
CA ALA A 127 3.05 -6.81 -24.69
C ALA A 127 2.03 -6.33 -25.75
N GLY A 128 0.93 -5.70 -25.35
CA GLY A 128 -0.13 -5.25 -26.27
C GLY A 128 -1.31 -6.23 -26.40
N GLY A 129 -1.36 -7.24 -25.54
CA GLY A 129 -2.43 -8.23 -25.49
C GLY A 129 -1.97 -9.64 -25.86
N VAL A 130 -2.86 -10.62 -25.68
CA VAL A 130 -2.52 -12.07 -25.81
C VAL A 130 -2.00 -12.44 -27.20
N ALA A 131 -2.42 -11.74 -28.25
CA ALA A 131 -2.01 -12.03 -29.63
C ALA A 131 -0.56 -11.64 -29.94
N GLU A 132 0.00 -10.68 -29.19
CA GLU A 132 1.34 -10.14 -29.40
C GLU A 132 2.39 -10.80 -28.49
N VAL A 133 1.98 -11.78 -27.67
CA VAL A 133 2.90 -12.48 -26.77
C VAL A 133 3.54 -13.66 -27.50
N ASP A 134 4.85 -13.55 -27.75
CA ASP A 134 5.64 -14.64 -28.30
C ASP A 134 5.81 -15.79 -27.29
N VAL A 135 5.32 -16.97 -27.64
CA VAL A 135 5.45 -18.17 -26.80
C VAL A 135 6.86 -18.75 -26.98
N THR A 136 7.67 -18.64 -25.92
CA THR A 136 9.03 -19.19 -25.90
C THR A 136 9.05 -20.67 -25.50
N ASP A 137 10.06 -21.43 -25.97
CA ASP A 137 10.25 -22.84 -25.61
C ASP A 137 10.35 -23.05 -24.09
N LYS A 138 10.95 -22.10 -23.37
CA LYS A 138 11.03 -22.12 -21.91
C LYS A 138 9.66 -22.09 -21.24
N MET A 139 8.70 -21.33 -21.79
CA MET A 139 7.34 -21.30 -21.25
C MET A 139 6.66 -22.66 -21.41
N ILE A 140 6.87 -23.32 -22.55
CA ILE A 140 6.34 -24.67 -22.82
C ILE A 140 6.90 -25.68 -21.82
N ASP A 141 8.21 -25.66 -21.57
CA ASP A 141 8.85 -26.56 -20.60
C ASP A 141 8.41 -26.28 -19.15
N MET A 142 8.20 -25.02 -18.81
CA MET A 142 7.65 -24.63 -17.50
C MET A 142 6.22 -25.13 -17.30
N VAL A 143 5.37 -25.06 -18.33
CA VAL A 143 4.01 -25.61 -18.29
C VAL A 143 4.04 -27.13 -18.17
N ARG A 144 4.89 -27.82 -18.95
CA ARG A 144 5.04 -29.29 -18.88
C ARG A 144 5.50 -29.77 -17.51
N SER A 145 6.41 -29.04 -16.86
CA SER A 145 6.94 -29.39 -15.54
C SER A 145 6.07 -28.90 -14.37
N SER A 146 5.05 -28.07 -14.62
CA SER A 146 4.24 -27.43 -13.58
C SER A 146 3.56 -28.42 -12.63
N ASN A 147 2.96 -29.50 -13.15
CA ASN A 147 2.29 -30.52 -12.36
C ASN A 147 3.27 -31.28 -11.45
N ILE A 148 4.50 -31.53 -11.95
CA ILE A 148 5.54 -32.19 -11.16
C ILE A 148 5.96 -31.29 -10.00
N LYS A 149 6.27 -30.02 -10.29
CA LYS A 149 6.64 -29.02 -9.26
C LYS A 149 5.53 -28.83 -8.23
N TRP A 150 4.27 -28.82 -8.66
CA TRP A 150 3.13 -28.73 -7.76
C TRP A 150 3.03 -29.93 -6.81
N LYS A 151 3.23 -31.16 -7.33
CA LYS A 151 3.26 -32.37 -6.49
C LYS A 151 4.42 -32.34 -5.50
N GLU A 152 5.60 -31.93 -5.93
CA GLU A 152 6.77 -31.78 -5.05
C GLU A 152 6.52 -30.77 -3.93
N ASP A 153 5.94 -29.61 -4.25
CA ASP A 153 5.56 -28.60 -3.24
C ASP A 153 4.49 -29.11 -2.27
N LEU A 154 3.52 -29.88 -2.78
CA LEU A 154 2.47 -30.48 -1.96
C LEU A 154 3.05 -31.48 -0.94
N GLU A 155 3.97 -32.34 -1.37
CA GLU A 155 4.65 -33.29 -0.50
C GLU A 155 5.57 -32.59 0.50
N ARG A 156 6.30 -31.56 0.07
CA ARG A 156 7.10 -30.71 0.96
C ARG A 156 6.24 -30.10 2.06
N LYS A 157 5.12 -29.46 1.70
CA LYS A 157 4.18 -28.85 2.66
C LYS A 157 3.56 -29.88 3.60
N LYS A 158 3.30 -31.12 3.15
CA LYS A 158 2.85 -32.20 4.04
C LYS A 158 3.92 -32.57 5.06
N LYS A 159 5.16 -32.74 4.60
CA LYS A 159 6.30 -33.09 5.47
C LYS A 159 6.56 -32.00 6.50
N GLU A 160 6.60 -30.74 6.09
CA GLU A 160 6.77 -29.59 6.99
C GLU A 160 5.69 -29.56 8.08
N ARG A 161 4.42 -29.82 7.73
CA ARG A 161 3.35 -29.90 8.73
C ARG A 161 3.56 -31.04 9.72
N LEU A 162 4.02 -32.21 9.27
CA LEU A 162 4.33 -33.33 10.15
C LEU A 162 5.51 -33.01 11.08
N ASP A 163 6.56 -32.40 10.54
CA ASP A 163 7.75 -32.03 11.31
C ASP A 163 7.42 -30.99 12.40
N VAL A 164 6.56 -30.01 12.09
CA VAL A 164 6.07 -29.03 13.08
C VAL A 164 5.27 -29.73 14.19
N LEU A 165 4.34 -30.63 13.83
CA LEU A 165 3.55 -31.37 14.82
C LEU A 165 4.44 -32.24 15.73
N ASP A 166 5.44 -32.90 15.17
CA ASP A 166 6.38 -33.71 15.95
C ASP A 166 7.30 -32.85 16.83
N ALA A 167 7.73 -31.68 16.35
CA ALA A 167 8.48 -30.73 17.16
C ALA A 167 7.65 -30.22 18.35
N GLU A 168 6.37 -29.89 18.13
CA GLU A 168 5.45 -29.49 19.20
C GLU A 168 5.22 -30.62 20.22
N ARG A 169 5.04 -31.86 19.77
CA ARG A 169 4.91 -33.02 20.64
C ARG A 169 6.16 -33.24 21.49
N LYS A 170 7.35 -33.13 20.89
CA LYS A 170 8.63 -33.22 21.61
C LYS A 170 8.75 -32.11 22.65
N LYS A 171 8.45 -30.86 22.28
CA LYS A 171 8.47 -29.72 23.21
C LYS A 171 7.55 -29.93 24.41
N LYS A 172 6.31 -30.44 24.18
CA LYS A 172 5.37 -30.78 25.27
C LYS A 172 5.91 -31.87 26.19
N ARG A 173 6.53 -32.93 25.65
CA ARG A 173 7.14 -34.02 26.45
C ARG A 173 8.31 -33.50 27.29
N THR A 174 9.20 -32.71 26.70
CA THR A 174 10.33 -32.10 27.41
C THR A 174 9.85 -31.17 28.53
N ALA A 175 8.84 -30.32 28.26
CA ALA A 175 8.27 -29.44 29.28
C ALA A 175 7.65 -30.21 30.45
N ALA A 176 6.95 -31.33 30.18
CA ALA A 176 6.41 -32.19 31.22
C ALA A 176 7.52 -32.82 32.08
N LEU A 177 8.59 -33.32 31.44
CA LEU A 177 9.73 -33.91 32.14
C LEU A 177 10.46 -32.89 33.01
N VAL A 178 10.66 -31.66 32.49
CA VAL A 178 11.27 -30.56 33.25
C VAL A 178 10.45 -30.24 34.50
N LYS A 179 9.13 -30.10 34.36
CA LYS A 179 8.24 -29.84 35.50
C LYS A 179 8.29 -30.95 36.55
N GLU A 180 8.34 -32.21 36.11
CA GLU A 180 8.46 -33.35 37.02
C GLU A 180 9.78 -33.32 37.81
N LEU A 181 10.89 -33.07 37.11
CA LEU A 181 12.22 -32.97 37.72
C LEU A 181 12.34 -31.78 38.67
N GLU A 182 11.75 -30.64 38.33
CA GLU A 182 11.67 -29.48 39.23
C GLU A 182 10.92 -29.80 40.51
N SER A 183 9.78 -30.50 40.43
CA SER A 183 9.03 -30.91 41.62
C SER A 183 9.82 -31.89 42.50
N LYS A 184 10.56 -32.82 41.88
CA LYS A 184 11.43 -33.78 42.59
C LYS A 184 12.58 -33.05 43.28
N LYS A 185 13.22 -32.10 42.59
CA LYS A 185 14.28 -31.25 43.15
C LYS A 185 13.78 -30.46 44.36
N GLN A 186 12.59 -29.87 44.26
CA GLN A 186 12.01 -29.09 45.35
C GLN A 186 11.75 -29.95 46.59
N LYS A 187 11.11 -31.12 46.42
CA LYS A 187 10.87 -32.05 47.54
C LYS A 187 12.17 -32.47 48.22
N LEU A 188 13.20 -32.82 47.44
CA LEU A 188 14.51 -33.18 48.00
C LEU A 188 15.18 -32.02 48.75
N MET A 189 15.02 -30.78 48.29
CA MET A 189 15.52 -29.61 49.02
C MET A 189 14.78 -29.39 50.34
N GLU A 190 13.46 -29.54 50.34
CA GLU A 190 12.62 -29.41 51.54
C GLU A 190 13.00 -30.49 52.58
N ASP A 191 13.14 -31.75 52.14
CA ASP A 191 13.57 -32.86 53.00
C ASP A 191 14.98 -32.62 53.58
N ALA A 192 15.92 -32.15 52.75
CA ALA A 192 17.28 -31.83 53.18
C ALA A 192 17.30 -30.66 54.20
N GLN A 193 16.49 -29.62 53.99
CA GLN A 193 16.36 -28.51 54.93
C GLN A 193 15.78 -28.96 56.27
N LEU A 194 14.79 -29.86 56.24
CA LEU A 194 14.23 -30.44 57.47
C LEU A 194 15.31 -31.18 58.26
N GLN A 195 16.09 -32.04 57.58
CA GLN A 195 17.20 -32.78 58.20
C GLN A 195 18.27 -31.84 58.77
N VAL A 196 18.66 -30.79 58.04
CA VAL A 196 19.60 -29.78 58.53
C VAL A 196 19.05 -29.08 59.79
N SER A 197 17.76 -28.76 59.83
CA SER A 197 17.14 -28.13 61.01
C SER A 197 17.16 -29.06 62.24
N MET A 198 16.90 -30.36 62.04
CA MET A 198 16.94 -31.35 63.13
C MET A 198 18.36 -31.49 63.68
N LEU A 199 19.35 -31.62 62.79
CA LEU A 199 20.77 -31.69 63.18
C LEU A 199 21.22 -30.42 63.91
N GLN A 200 20.76 -29.24 63.47
CA GLN A 200 21.07 -27.98 64.14
C GLN A 200 20.48 -27.93 65.56
N GLN A 201 19.24 -28.37 65.74
CA GLN A 201 18.61 -28.46 67.07
C GLN A 201 19.38 -29.41 68.00
N GLU A 202 19.86 -30.54 67.46
CA GLU A 202 20.65 -31.51 68.23
C GLU A 202 22.05 -30.99 68.57
N ILE A 203 22.69 -30.22 67.68
CA ILE A 203 23.94 -29.51 67.98
C ILE A 203 23.73 -28.46 69.08
N GLU A 204 22.61 -27.72 69.04
CA GLU A 204 22.30 -26.68 70.03
C GLU A 204 22.03 -27.30 71.42
N SER A 205 21.34 -28.44 71.47
CA SER A 205 21.06 -29.15 72.72
C SER A 205 22.30 -29.76 73.37
N LEU A 206 23.30 -30.16 72.57
CA LEU A 206 24.60 -30.66 73.03
C LEU A 206 25.58 -29.56 73.44
N LYS A 207 25.29 -28.28 73.15
CA LYS A 207 26.10 -27.11 73.53
C LYS A 207 25.66 -26.44 74.83
N GLN A 208 24.50 -26.79 75.39
CA GLN A 208 24.06 -26.40 76.74
C GLN A 208 24.66 -27.32 77.81
#